data_AF-A0A2V8N4L6-F1
#
_entry.id   AF-A0A2V8N4L6-F1
#
_cell.length_a   1.000
_cell.length_b   1.000
_cell.length_c   1.000
_cell.angle_alpha   90.00
_cell.angle_beta   90.00
_cell.angle_gamma   90.00
#
_symmetry.space_group_name_H-M   'P 1'
#
loop_
_entity.id
_entity.type
_entity.pdbx_description
1 polymer ?
#
loop_
_entity_poly.entity_id
_entity_poly.type
_entity_poly.pdbx_seq_one_letter_code
_entity_poly.pdbx_strand_id
1 'polypeptide(L)'
;MPIEIVRNELPQHLQATVAEGIFSAIGDREGLWEIDITSELKANAWDVEVMGPNNFHWARRFSGEDRDPDVIFEAIRSAVLDQAA
;
A
#
# COMPACT_ATOMS: atom_id res chain seq x y z
N MET A 1 5.36 15.57 4.68
CA MET A 1 5.47 14.35 3.86
C MET A 1 4.08 14.08 3.30
N PRO A 2 3.80 14.36 2.02
CA PRO A 2 2.47 14.12 1.48
C PRO A 2 2.38 12.66 1.03
N ILE A 3 2.25 11.75 1.99
CA ILE A 3 1.74 10.41 1.72
C ILE A 3 0.23 10.52 1.94
N GLU A 4 -0.56 10.21 0.92
CA GLU A 4 -2.02 10.33 0.92
C GLU A 4 -2.64 8.97 0.60
N ILE A 5 -3.46 8.47 1.54
CA ILE A 5 -4.29 7.30 1.29
C ILE A 5 -5.61 7.82 0.71
N VAL A 6 -5.70 7.85 -0.62
CA VAL A 6 -6.85 8.39 -1.36
C VAL A 6 -8.09 7.50 -1.22
N ARG A 7 -7.88 6.20 -1.01
CA ARG A 7 -8.96 5.25 -0.73
C ARG A 7 -8.49 4.12 0.17
N ASN A 8 -9.33 3.75 1.13
CA ASN A 8 -9.10 2.61 2.01
C ASN A 8 -10.40 1.86 2.30
N GLU A 9 -10.63 0.78 1.56
CA GLU A 9 -11.81 -0.09 1.71
C GLU A 9 -11.56 -1.28 2.65
N LEU A 10 -10.47 -1.24 3.42
CA LEU A 10 -10.20 -2.27 4.43
C LEU A 10 -11.21 -2.18 5.59
N PRO A 11 -11.45 -3.30 6.30
CA PRO A 11 -12.17 -3.28 7.56
C PRO A 11 -11.60 -2.24 8.53
N GLN A 12 -12.47 -1.51 9.24
CA GLN A 12 -12.09 -0.37 10.09
C GLN A 12 -10.98 -0.70 11.11
N HIS A 13 -10.98 -1.91 11.68
CA HIS A 13 -9.98 -2.34 12.65
C HIS A 13 -8.57 -2.53 12.06
N LEU A 14 -8.43 -2.60 10.72
CA LEU A 14 -7.15 -2.74 10.03
C LEU A 14 -6.65 -1.42 9.43
N GLN A 15 -7.52 -0.43 9.27
CA GLN A 15 -7.17 0.81 8.55
C GLN A 15 -6.00 1.54 9.19
N ALA A 16 -5.98 1.66 10.52
CA ALA A 16 -4.89 2.33 11.23
C ALA A 16 -3.57 1.57 11.09
N THR A 17 -3.56 0.26 11.34
CA THR A 17 -2.37 -0.60 11.23
C THR A 17 -1.78 -0.57 9.83
N VAL A 18 -2.63 -0.69 8.79
CA VAL A 18 -2.16 -0.66 7.41
C VAL A 18 -1.66 0.73 7.04
N ALA A 19 -2.34 1.80 7.46
CA ALA A 19 -1.87 3.16 7.21
C ALA A 19 -0.48 3.38 7.81
N GLU A 20 -0.30 3.05 9.10
CA GLU A 20 1.01 3.16 9.78
C GLU A 20 2.10 2.34 9.08
N GLY A 21 1.78 1.11 8.68
CA GLY A 21 2.69 0.25 7.91
C GLY A 21 3.10 0.87 6.57
N ILE A 22 2.15 1.47 5.85
CA ILE A 22 2.40 2.14 4.56
C ILE A 22 3.25 3.39 4.72
N PHE A 23 2.94 4.23 5.72
CA PHE A 23 3.76 5.40 6.05
C PHE A 23 5.20 4.97 6.39
N SER A 24 5.37 3.90 7.16
CA SER A 24 6.68 3.34 7.49
C SER A 24 7.41 2.75 6.27
N ALA A 25 6.71 2.07 5.38
CA ALA A 25 7.27 1.44 4.19
C ALA A 25 7.80 2.46 3.16
N ILE A 26 7.06 3.54 2.94
CA ILE A 26 7.47 4.64 2.06
C ILE A 26 8.53 5.51 2.74
N GLY A 27 8.42 5.73 4.05
CA GLY A 27 9.40 6.49 4.83
C GLY A 27 9.52 7.95 4.41
N ASP A 28 10.70 8.54 4.58
CA ASP A 28 10.97 9.97 4.35
C ASP A 28 11.20 10.35 2.88
N ARG A 29 10.67 9.56 1.94
CA ARG A 29 10.87 9.82 0.51
C ARG A 29 10.17 11.10 0.08
N GLU A 30 10.85 11.86 -0.77
CA GLU A 30 10.31 13.12 -1.30
C GLU A 30 9.14 12.88 -2.26
N GLY A 31 8.36 13.95 -2.49
CA GLY A 31 7.23 13.97 -3.42
C GLY A 31 5.91 13.44 -2.85
N LEU A 32 4.86 13.52 -3.67
CA LEU A 32 3.52 13.01 -3.35
C LEU A 32 3.48 11.51 -3.62
N TRP A 33 2.99 10.76 -2.63
CA TRP A 33 2.73 9.33 -2.74
C TRP A 33 1.26 9.08 -2.49
N GLU A 34 0.58 8.51 -3.47
CA GLU A 34 -0.85 8.21 -3.41
C GLU A 34 -1.05 6.71 -3.27
N ILE A 35 -1.95 6.32 -2.38
CA ILE A 35 -2.27 4.93 -2.09
C ILE A 35 -3.77 4.71 -2.24
N ASP A 36 -4.13 3.77 -3.09
CA ASP A 36 -5.50 3.28 -3.25
C ASP A 36 -5.56 1.82 -2.78
N ILE A 37 -6.46 1.53 -1.83
CA ILE A 37 -6.76 0.17 -1.37
C ILE A 37 -8.24 -0.09 -1.61
N THR A 38 -8.52 -0.98 -2.56
CA THR A 38 -9.88 -1.45 -2.88
C THR A 38 -10.12 -2.87 -2.42
N SER A 39 -11.38 -3.17 -2.10
CA SER A 39 -11.81 -4.48 -1.66
C SER A 39 -12.60 -5.19 -2.76
N GLU A 40 -12.08 -6.31 -3.25
CA GLU A 40 -12.78 -7.15 -4.22
C GLU A 40 -13.46 -8.32 -3.49
N LEU A 41 -14.68 -8.06 -3.02
CA LEU A 41 -15.46 -8.98 -2.18
C LEU A 41 -15.67 -10.36 -2.83
N LYS A 42 -15.86 -10.41 -4.15
CA LYS A 42 -16.09 -11.68 -4.87
C LYS A 42 -14.85 -12.57 -4.90
N ALA A 43 -13.68 -11.95 -4.98
CA ALA A 43 -12.39 -12.65 -4.98
C ALA A 43 -11.82 -12.84 -3.56
N ASN A 44 -12.50 -12.32 -2.53
CA ASN A 44 -11.99 -12.24 -1.17
C ASN A 44 -10.58 -11.64 -1.15
N ALA A 45 -10.37 -10.56 -1.91
CA ALA A 45 -9.06 -9.96 -2.17
C ALA A 45 -9.04 -8.46 -1.86
N TRP A 46 -7.84 -7.93 -1.66
CA TRP A 46 -7.57 -6.50 -1.62
C TRP A 46 -6.61 -6.15 -2.74
N ASP A 47 -6.95 -5.13 -3.51
CA ASP A 47 -6.09 -4.57 -4.54
C ASP A 47 -5.46 -3.30 -3.97
N VAL A 48 -4.13 -3.28 -3.93
CA VAL A 48 -3.34 -2.17 -3.42
C VAL A 48 -2.55 -1.57 -4.57
N GLU A 49 -2.69 -0.27 -4.75
CA GLU A 49 -2.00 0.52 -5.75
C GLU A 49 -1.24 1.66 -5.06
N VAL A 50 0.02 1.85 -5.44
CA VAL A 50 0.92 2.88 -4.95
C VAL A 50 1.45 3.65 -6.14
N MET A 51 1.14 4.94 -6.18
CA MET A 51 1.64 5.89 -7.15
C MET A 51 2.61 6.83 -6.47
N GLY A 52 3.76 7.09 -7.11
CA GLY A 52 4.81 7.92 -6.55
C GLY A 52 5.49 8.78 -7.60
N PRO A 53 6.48 9.59 -7.19
CA PRO A 53 7.23 10.46 -8.08
C PRO A 53 7.99 9.68 -9.16
N ASN A 54 8.43 10.39 -10.20
CA ASN A 54 9.20 9.83 -11.33
C ASN A 54 8.46 8.71 -12.08
N ASN A 55 7.13 8.81 -12.20
CA ASN A 55 6.26 7.79 -12.77
C ASN A 55 6.37 6.43 -12.06
N PHE A 56 6.66 6.43 -10.75
CA PHE A 56 6.57 5.21 -9.97
C PHE A 56 5.11 4.75 -9.91
N HIS A 57 4.92 3.50 -10.29
CA HIS A 57 3.64 2.82 -10.20
C HIS A 57 3.90 1.39 -9.77
N TRP A 58 3.22 0.98 -8.70
CA TRP A 58 3.24 -0.40 -8.24
C TRP A 58 1.82 -0.79 -7.85
N ALA A 59 1.37 -1.96 -8.29
CA ALA A 59 0.08 -2.50 -7.92
C ALA A 59 0.20 -3.99 -7.64
N ARG A 60 -0.48 -4.45 -6.59
CA ARG A 60 -0.53 -5.86 -6.23
C ARG A 60 -1.87 -6.24 -5.60
N ARG A 61 -2.35 -7.42 -6.00
CA ARG A 61 -3.49 -8.09 -5.38
C ARG A 61 -3.03 -8.97 -4.22
N PHE A 62 -3.72 -8.88 -3.10
CA PHE A 62 -3.55 -9.72 -1.91
C PHE A 62 -4.81 -10.55 -1.68
N SER A 63 -4.68 -11.87 -1.61
CA SER A 63 -5.82 -12.79 -1.47
C SER A 63 -5.48 -13.95 -0.53
N GLY A 64 -6.50 -14.50 0.14
CA GLY A 64 -6.27 -15.61 1.08
C GLY A 64 -5.40 -15.20 2.26
N GLU A 65 -4.37 -15.99 2.56
CA GLU A 65 -3.41 -15.74 3.66
C GLU A 65 -2.55 -14.49 3.42
N ASP A 66 -2.42 -14.02 2.18
CA ASP A 66 -1.67 -12.81 1.85
C ASP A 66 -2.39 -11.52 2.28
N ARG A 67 -3.66 -11.61 2.74
CA ARG A 67 -4.43 -10.49 3.30
C ARG A 67 -4.05 -10.19 4.75
N ASP A 68 -2.75 -10.17 4.98
CA ASP A 68 -2.15 -9.81 6.25
C ASP A 68 -1.51 -8.41 6.12
N PRO A 69 -1.79 -7.47 7.05
CA PRO A 69 -1.17 -6.16 7.05
C PRO A 69 0.35 -6.18 6.91
N ASP A 70 1.02 -7.11 7.58
CA ASP A 70 2.47 -7.25 7.57
C ASP A 70 3.00 -7.63 6.19
N VAL A 71 2.32 -8.57 5.54
CA VAL A 71 2.64 -8.98 4.16
C VAL A 71 2.45 -7.80 3.19
N ILE A 72 1.41 -7.00 3.38
CA ILE A 72 1.10 -5.86 2.51
C ILE A 72 2.18 -4.78 2.60
N PHE A 73 2.54 -4.33 3.80
CA PHE A 73 3.53 -3.25 3.91
C PHE A 73 4.96 -3.71 3.61
N GLU A 74 5.33 -4.97 3.87
CA GLU A 74 6.65 -5.49 3.45
C GLU A 74 6.76 -5.54 1.91
N ALA A 75 5.67 -5.89 1.23
CA ALA A 75 5.62 -5.86 -0.22
C ALA A 75 5.77 -4.43 -0.78
N ILE A 76 5.09 -3.44 -0.16
CA ILE A 76 5.24 -2.03 -0.53
C ILE A 76 6.67 -1.57 -0.25
N ARG A 77 7.23 -1.87 0.92
CA ARG A 77 8.59 -1.48 1.29
C ARG A 77 9.59 -2.01 0.27
N SER A 78 9.46 -3.28 -0.12
CA SER A 78 10.31 -3.92 -1.13
C SER A 78 10.21 -3.20 -2.48
N ALA A 79 8.98 -2.94 -2.96
CA ALA A 79 8.76 -2.27 -4.23
C ALA A 79 9.37 -0.85 -4.29
N VAL A 80 9.23 -0.10 -3.20
CA VAL A 80 9.74 1.27 -3.10
C VAL A 80 11.27 1.29 -2.87
N LEU A 81 11.86 0.24 -2.28
CA LEU A 81 13.32 0.08 -2.19
C LEU A 81 13.95 -0.30 -3.53
N ASP A 82 13.30 -1.18 -4.30
CA ASP A 82 13.80 -1.61 -5.62
C ASP A 82 13.88 -0.45 -6.63
N GLN A 83 13.06 0.60 -6.48
CA GLN A 83 13.17 1.84 -7.28
C GLN A 83 14.46 2.63 -6.99
N ALA A 84 15.04 2.50 -5.79
CA ALA A 84 16.21 3.25 -5.37
C ALA A 84 17.55 2.60 -5.78
N ALA A 85 17.52 1.44 -6.45
CA ALA A 85 18.68 0.64 -6.85
C ALA A 85 19.11 0.86 -8.30
#